data_AF-A0A2M7B2Y8-F1
#
_entry.id   AF-A0A2M7B2Y8-F1
#
_cell.length_a   1.000
_cell.length_b   1.000
_cell.length_c   1.000
_cell.angle_alpha   90.00
_cell.angle_beta   90.00
_cell.angle_gamma   90.00
#
_symmetry.space_group_name_H-M   'P 1'
#
loop_
_entity.id
_entity.type
_entity.pdbx_description
1 polymer ?
#
loop_
_entity_poly.entity_id
_entity_poly.type
_entity_poly.pdbx_seq_one_letter_code
_entity_poly.pdbx_strand_id
1 'polypeptide(L)'
;MSGSFLLDTNIVIALFGDDNAVKEKLAAAQEIFIPNVVIGELIYGAYKSSRSLENLDRIDELTVSNVILGSDAETARLYGEIKSSLRQKGHPIPENDIWIAAIAIQHELTLVSRDAHFTEVDRLHSERW
;
A
#
# COMPACT_ATOMS: atom_id res chain seq x y z
N MET A 1 8.30 -16.51 4.78
CA MET A 1 8.46 -16.60 3.32
C MET A 1 9.27 -15.39 2.90
N SER A 2 10.38 -15.55 2.20
CA SER A 2 11.10 -14.43 1.60
C SER A 2 10.38 -14.07 0.30
N GLY A 3 9.64 -12.96 0.31
CA GLY A 3 8.92 -12.45 -0.86
C GLY A 3 9.14 -10.95 -1.03
N SER A 4 8.78 -10.44 -2.20
CA SER A 4 8.75 -9.01 -2.53
C SER A 4 7.34 -8.48 -2.28
N PHE A 5 7.22 -7.48 -1.42
CA PHE A 5 5.92 -7.00 -0.92
C PHE A 5 5.67 -5.54 -1.25
N LEU A 6 4.41 -5.22 -1.58
CA LEU A 6 3.92 -3.85 -1.65
C LEU A 6 3.15 -3.55 -0.35
N LEU A 7 3.50 -2.47 0.35
CA LEU A 7 2.83 -2.12 1.61
C LEU A 7 1.66 -1.17 1.39
N ASP A 8 0.53 -1.48 2.02
CA ASP A 8 -0.61 -0.59 2.17
C ASP A 8 -0.39 0.44 3.30
N THR A 9 -1.18 1.51 3.29
CA THR A 9 -1.08 2.64 4.23
C THR A 9 -1.21 2.19 5.69
N ASN A 10 -2.14 1.28 5.98
CA ASN A 10 -2.33 0.79 7.34
C ASN A 10 -1.11 0.01 7.89
N ILE A 11 -0.31 -0.61 7.02
CA ILE A 11 0.91 -1.34 7.42
C ILE A 11 2.03 -0.36 7.70
N VAL A 12 2.19 0.67 6.86
CA VAL A 12 3.20 1.72 7.11
C VAL A 12 2.89 2.49 8.39
N ILE A 13 1.62 2.81 8.65
CA ILE A 13 1.19 3.42 9.90
C ILE A 13 1.51 2.52 11.10
N ALA A 14 1.28 1.21 10.99
CA ALA A 14 1.62 0.25 12.05
C ALA A 14 3.13 0.17 12.31
N LEU A 15 3.95 0.18 11.25
CA LEU A 15 5.39 0.27 11.35
C LEU A 15 5.82 1.55 12.08
N PHE A 16 5.20 2.69 11.75
CA PHE A 16 5.45 3.95 12.44
C PHE A 16 4.96 3.96 13.90
N GLY A 17 3.99 3.12 14.24
CA GLY A 17 3.51 2.88 15.60
C GLY A 17 4.33 1.86 16.39
N ASP A 18 5.51 1.45 15.89
CA ASP A 18 6.39 0.46 16.50
C ASP A 18 5.77 -0.94 16.68
N ASP A 19 4.85 -1.34 15.79
CA ASP A 19 4.22 -2.67 15.84
C ASP A 19 5.23 -3.80 15.60
N ASN A 20 5.52 -4.58 16.64
CA ASN A 20 6.51 -5.66 16.59
C ASN A 20 6.13 -6.78 15.61
N ALA A 21 4.84 -7.11 15.47
CA ALA A 21 4.42 -8.19 14.59
C ALA A 21 4.67 -7.82 13.12
N VAL A 22 4.43 -6.55 12.76
CA VAL A 22 4.75 -6.03 11.43
C VAL A 22 6.26 -5.97 11.21
N LYS A 23 7.03 -5.48 12.20
CA LYS A 23 8.51 -5.41 12.11
C LYS A 23 9.16 -6.77 11.90
N GLU A 24 8.72 -7.80 12.63
CA GLU A 24 9.25 -9.16 12.50
C GLU A 24 9.01 -9.73 11.09
N LYS A 25 7.82 -9.49 10.52
CA LYS A 25 7.49 -9.92 9.16
C LYS A 25 8.31 -9.16 8.11
N LEU A 26 8.45 -7.84 8.27
CA LEU A 26 9.26 -7.01 7.37
C LEU A 26 10.74 -7.38 7.43
N ALA A 27 11.28 -7.74 8.60
CA ALA A 27 12.66 -8.20 8.74
C ALA A 27 12.93 -9.53 8.01
N ALA A 28 11.88 -10.33 7.77
CA ALA A 28 11.95 -11.56 7.00
C ALA A 28 11.61 -11.38 5.51
N ALA A 29 11.15 -10.19 5.10
CA ALA A 29 10.85 -9.87 3.71
C ALA A 29 12.14 -9.73 2.90
N GLN A 30 12.09 -10.07 1.61
CA GLN A 30 13.24 -9.93 0.72
C GLN A 30 13.36 -8.49 0.21
N GLU A 31 12.24 -7.94 -0.25
CA GLU A 31 12.16 -6.58 -0.78
C GLU A 31 10.84 -5.94 -0.36
N ILE A 32 10.88 -4.64 -0.12
CA ILE A 32 9.74 -3.84 0.30
C ILE A 32 9.59 -2.67 -0.66
N PHE A 33 8.37 -2.51 -1.17
CA PHE A 33 7.97 -1.45 -2.06
C PHE A 33 6.81 -0.66 -1.45
N ILE A 34 6.74 0.63 -1.78
CA ILE A 34 5.67 1.50 -1.29
C ILE A 34 5.08 2.24 -2.48
N PRO A 35 3.76 2.20 -2.70
CA PRO A 35 3.14 2.93 -3.78
C PRO A 35 3.12 4.43 -3.44
N ASN A 36 3.29 5.28 -4.45
CA ASN A 36 3.22 6.75 -4.29
C ASN A 36 1.89 7.22 -3.68
N VAL A 37 0.80 6.48 -3.90
CA VAL A 37 -0.51 6.74 -3.29
C VAL A 37 -0.45 6.67 -1.77
N VAL A 38 0.21 5.66 -1.21
CA VAL A 38 0.42 5.52 0.25
C VAL A 38 1.22 6.70 0.79
N ILE A 39 2.26 7.14 0.09
CA ILE A 39 3.02 8.36 0.47
C ILE A 39 2.10 9.58 0.51
N GLY A 40 1.20 9.74 -0.47
CA GLY A 40 0.21 10.81 -0.48
C GLY A 40 -0.75 10.77 0.72
N GLU A 41 -1.22 9.57 1.09
CA GLU A 41 -2.10 9.38 2.26
C GLU A 41 -1.39 9.69 3.58
N LEU A 42 -0.13 9.26 3.71
CA LEU A 42 0.71 9.55 4.88
C LEU A 42 0.97 11.05 5.03
N ILE A 43 1.30 11.75 3.93
CA ILE A 43 1.53 13.20 3.95
C ILE A 43 0.24 13.93 4.34
N TYR A 44 -0.90 13.53 3.79
CA TYR A 44 -2.20 14.07 4.21
C TYR A 44 -2.45 13.85 5.71
N GLY A 45 -2.18 12.65 6.21
CA GLY A 45 -2.27 12.31 7.64
C GLY A 45 -1.33 13.16 8.51
N ALA A 46 -0.10 13.39 8.05
CA ALA A 46 0.88 14.23 8.73
C ALA A 46 0.38 15.67 8.90
N TYR A 47 -0.11 16.29 7.82
CA TYR A 47 -0.67 17.65 7.85
C TYR A 47 -1.89 17.80 8.75
N LYS A 48 -2.67 16.73 8.95
CA LYS A 48 -3.82 16.72 9.87
C LYS A 48 -3.41 16.55 11.34
N SER A 49 -2.20 16.05 11.60
CA SER A 49 -1.73 15.74 12.95
C SER A 49 -1.20 16.96 13.71
N SER A 50 -1.17 16.88 15.03
CA SER A 50 -0.49 17.88 15.88
C SER A 50 1.04 17.82 15.80
N ARG A 51 1.59 16.75 15.22
CA ARG A 51 3.03 16.49 15.08
C ARG A 51 3.45 16.48 13.60
N SER A 52 2.97 17.47 12.85
CA SER A 52 3.12 17.50 11.39
C SER A 52 4.57 17.42 10.92
N LEU A 53 5.48 18.24 11.49
CA LEU A 53 6.90 18.22 11.11
C LEU A 53 7.56 16.86 11.36
N GLU A 54 7.39 16.30 12.56
CA GLU A 54 7.94 14.98 12.93
C GLU A 54 7.42 13.88 11.98
N ASN A 55 6.13 13.91 11.63
CA ASN A 55 5.57 12.92 10.72
C ASN A 55 6.08 13.09 9.28
N LEU A 56 6.28 14.32 8.81
CA LEU A 56 6.86 14.59 7.50
C LEU A 56 8.32 14.10 7.42
N ASP A 57 9.13 14.37 8.44
CA ASP A 57 10.52 13.90 8.51
C ASP A 57 10.59 12.36 8.43
N ARG A 58 9.70 11.66 9.15
CA ARG A 58 9.61 10.19 9.09
C ARG A 58 9.18 9.67 7.71
N ILE A 59 8.29 10.38 7.02
CA ILE A 59 7.88 10.03 5.66
C ILE A 59 9.05 10.24 4.69
N ASP A 60 9.81 11.33 4.84
CA ASP A 60 11.00 11.58 4.01
C ASP A 60 12.03 10.46 4.21
N GLU A 61 12.32 10.07 5.45
CA GLU A 61 13.19 8.92 5.76
C GLU A 61 12.69 7.61 5.13
N LEU A 62 11.38 7.37 5.16
CA LEU A 62 10.75 6.21 4.53
C LEU A 62 10.98 6.21 3.01
N THR A 63 10.84 7.36 2.34
CA THR A 63 11.06 7.47 0.88
C THR A 63 12.51 7.33 0.47
N VAL A 64 13.46 7.68 1.34
CA VAL A 64 14.89 7.48 1.10
C VAL A 64 15.29 6.01 1.29
N SER A 65 14.65 5.30 2.22
CA SER A 65 15.00 3.93 2.59
C SER A 65 14.28 2.85 1.77
N ASN A 66 13.25 3.19 1.00
CA ASN A 66 12.43 2.23 0.26
C ASN A 66 12.24 2.64 -1.21
N VAL A 67 11.97 1.66 -2.06
CA VAL A 67 11.62 1.92 -3.45
C VAL A 67 10.16 2.37 -3.55
N ILE A 68 9.96 3.58 -4.05
CA ILE A 68 8.62 4.13 -4.28
C ILE A 68 8.16 3.81 -5.70
N LEU A 69 7.02 3.12 -5.83
CA LEU A 69 6.42 2.79 -7.13
C LEU A 69 5.36 3.82 -7.50
N GLY A 70 5.51 4.43 -8.67
CA GLY A 70 4.58 5.43 -9.18
C GLY A 70 3.45 4.82 -10.01
N SER A 71 2.32 5.52 -10.06
CA SER A 71 1.23 5.21 -10.98
C SER A 71 1.51 5.80 -12.37
N ASP A 72 1.32 5.01 -13.42
CA ASP A 72 1.46 5.42 -14.82
C ASP A 72 0.23 5.02 -15.67
N ALA A 73 0.38 5.06 -16.99
CA ALA A 73 -0.69 4.72 -17.93
C ALA A 73 -1.12 3.24 -17.84
N GLU A 74 -0.20 2.33 -17.50
CA GLU A 74 -0.52 0.91 -17.31
C GLU A 74 -1.27 0.73 -15.98
N THR A 75 -0.83 1.39 -14.92
CA THR A 75 -1.55 1.42 -13.64
C THR A 75 -2.99 1.89 -13.83
N ALA A 76 -3.18 2.93 -14.64
CA ALA A 76 -4.51 3.51 -14.91
C ALA A 76 -5.44 2.53 -15.67
N ARG A 77 -4.90 1.68 -16.54
CA ARG A 77 -5.68 0.63 -17.21
C ARG A 77 -6.17 -0.41 -16.20
N LEU A 78 -5.25 -0.91 -15.38
CA LEU A 78 -5.56 -1.89 -14.33
C LEU A 78 -6.57 -1.32 -13.32
N TYR A 79 -6.41 -0.06 -12.91
CA TYR A 79 -7.37 0.63 -12.06
C TYR A 79 -8.79 0.58 -12.65
N GLY A 80 -8.93 0.89 -13.95
CA GLY A 80 -10.22 0.87 -14.63
C GLY A 80 -10.86 -0.52 -14.68
N GLU A 81 -10.04 -1.54 -14.95
CA GLU A 81 -10.48 -2.96 -14.94
C GLU A 81 -10.96 -3.38 -13.55
N ILE A 82 -10.14 -3.14 -12.52
CA ILE A 82 -10.46 -3.48 -11.12
C ILE A 82 -11.75 -2.78 -10.68
N LYS A 83 -11.84 -1.47 -10.87
CA LYS A 83 -13.02 -0.69 -10.47
C LYS A 83 -14.29 -1.15 -11.16
N SER A 84 -14.19 -1.48 -12.46
CA SER A 84 -15.33 -2.03 -13.21
C SER A 84 -15.75 -3.39 -12.66
N SER A 85 -14.80 -4.29 -12.39
CA SER A 85 -15.07 -5.62 -11.80
C SER A 85 -15.73 -5.50 -10.43
N LEU A 86 -15.15 -4.71 -9.52
CA LEU A 86 -15.69 -4.49 -8.17
C LEU A 86 -17.11 -3.91 -8.21
N ARG A 87 -17.37 -2.97 -9.11
CA ARG A 87 -18.72 -2.40 -9.30
C ARG A 87 -19.71 -3.45 -9.78
N GLN A 88 -19.32 -4.31 -10.72
CA GLN A 88 -20.18 -5.39 -11.22
C GLN A 88 -20.46 -6.44 -10.13
N LYS A 89 -19.48 -6.72 -9.27
CA LYS A 89 -19.64 -7.60 -8.11
C LYS A 89 -20.47 -6.99 -6.97
N GLY A 90 -20.68 -5.67 -6.96
CA GLY A 90 -21.34 -4.98 -5.85
C GLY A 90 -20.46 -4.81 -4.60
N HIS A 91 -19.14 -4.88 -4.75
CA HIS A 91 -18.16 -4.78 -3.65
C HIS A 91 -17.21 -3.58 -3.88
N PRO A 92 -17.70 -2.34 -3.81
CA PRO A 92 -16.83 -1.17 -3.96
C PRO A 92 -15.83 -1.10 -2.79
N ILE A 93 -14.58 -0.73 -3.10
CA ILE A 93 -13.54 -0.42 -2.12
C ILE A 93 -13.11 1.05 -2.27
N PRO A 94 -12.41 1.66 -1.29
CA PRO A 94 -11.92 3.03 -1.39
C PRO A 94 -11.03 3.26 -2.62
N GLU A 95 -11.04 4.49 -3.16
CA GLU A 95 -10.41 4.75 -4.46
C GLU A 95 -8.88 4.64 -4.45
N ASN A 96 -8.23 5.02 -3.35
CA ASN A 96 -6.79 4.88 -3.21
C ASN A 96 -6.40 3.39 -3.13
N ASP A 97 -7.21 2.56 -2.47
CA ASP A 97 -6.99 1.12 -2.39
C ASP A 97 -7.02 0.47 -3.78
N ILE A 98 -7.88 0.95 -4.69
CA ILE A 98 -7.88 0.48 -6.08
C ILE A 98 -6.56 0.81 -6.79
N TRP A 99 -6.00 2.00 -6.57
CA TRP A 99 -4.69 2.35 -7.13
C TRP A 99 -3.56 1.52 -6.54
N ILE A 100 -3.57 1.28 -5.23
CA ILE A 100 -2.61 0.43 -4.54
C ILE A 100 -2.66 -1.00 -5.10
N ALA A 101 -3.86 -1.57 -5.24
CA ALA A 101 -4.07 -2.87 -5.86
C ALA A 101 -3.59 -2.93 -7.32
N ALA A 102 -3.85 -1.86 -8.10
CA ALA A 102 -3.39 -1.77 -9.48
C ALA A 102 -1.85 -1.77 -9.59
N ILE A 103 -1.15 -1.04 -8.71
CA ILE A 103 0.32 -1.05 -8.65
C ILE A 103 0.84 -2.43 -8.26
N ALA A 104 0.21 -3.10 -7.28
CA ALA A 104 0.59 -4.46 -6.88
C ALA A 104 0.47 -5.44 -8.06
N ILE A 105 -0.63 -5.38 -8.81
CA ILE A 105 -0.86 -6.25 -9.98
C ILE A 105 0.14 -5.92 -11.10
N GLN A 106 0.39 -4.64 -11.39
CA GLN A 106 1.32 -4.21 -12.44
C GLN A 106 2.73 -4.76 -12.23
N HIS A 107 3.19 -4.77 -10.98
CA HIS A 107 4.54 -5.19 -10.62
C HIS A 107 4.63 -6.63 -10.12
N GLU A 108 3.54 -7.41 -10.21
CA GLU A 108 3.45 -8.80 -9.74
C GLU A 108 3.87 -8.96 -8.26
N LEU A 109 3.55 -7.97 -7.42
CA LEU A 109 3.89 -7.94 -6.00
C LEU A 109 2.73 -8.45 -5.14
N THR A 110 3.07 -9.04 -3.99
CA THR A 110 2.08 -9.38 -2.96
C THR A 110 1.75 -8.14 -2.15
N LEU A 111 0.49 -7.71 -2.16
CA LEU A 111 0.00 -6.60 -1.36
C LEU A 111 -0.14 -7.02 0.10
N VAL A 112 0.48 -6.29 1.01
CA VAL A 112 0.31 -6.50 2.44
C VAL A 112 -0.62 -5.43 2.99
N SER A 113 -1.71 -5.86 3.62
CA SER A 113 -2.72 -4.95 4.19
C SER A 113 -3.42 -5.58 5.41
N ARG A 114 -4.05 -4.75 6.25
CA ARG A 114 -5.00 -5.21 7.28
C ARG A 114 -6.44 -5.30 6.77
N ASP A 115 -6.71 -4.73 5.60
CA ASP A 115 -8.03 -4.60 5.04
C ASP A 115 -8.45 -5.84 4.26
N ALA A 116 -9.53 -6.48 4.73
CA ALA A 116 -10.02 -7.72 4.14
C ALA A 116 -10.65 -7.51 2.75
N HIS A 117 -11.04 -6.28 2.39
CA HIS A 117 -11.73 -6.01 1.13
C HIS A 117 -10.86 -6.29 -0.11
N PHE A 118 -9.54 -6.37 0.04
CA PHE A 118 -8.63 -6.66 -1.08
C PHE A 118 -8.84 -8.07 -1.64
N THR A 119 -9.49 -8.99 -0.90
CA THR A 119 -9.87 -10.31 -1.43
C THR A 119 -10.88 -10.25 -2.56
N GLU A 120 -11.60 -9.14 -2.72
CA GLU A 120 -12.59 -8.94 -3.79
C GLU A 120 -11.94 -8.54 -5.13
N VAL A 121 -10.66 -8.15 -5.11
CA VAL A 121 -9.90 -7.75 -6.30
C VAL A 121 -9.36 -8.98 -7.02
N ASP A 122 -9.82 -9.21 -8.25
CA ASP A 122 -9.34 -10.32 -9.07
C ASP A 122 -7.85 -10.17 -9.39
N ARG A 123 -7.13 -11.31 -9.42
CA ARG A 123 -5.69 -11.41 -9.74
C ARG A 123 -4.74 -10.73 -8.74
N LEU A 124 -5.26 -10.13 -7.68
CA LEU A 124 -4.43 -9.57 -6.61
C LEU A 124 -3.97 -10.67 -5.65
N HIS A 125 -2.66 -10.79 -5.47
CA HIS A 125 -2.10 -11.55 -4.36
C HIS A 125 -2.03 -10.63 -3.14
N SER A 126 -2.70 -11.00 -2.05
CA SER A 126 -2.66 -10.22 -0.81
C SER A 126 -2.42 -11.09 0.43
N GLU A 127 -1.68 -10.52 1.38
CA GLU A 127 -1.44 -11.11 2.69
C GLU A 127 -1.93 -10.18 3.79
N ARG A 128 -2.57 -10.78 4.80
CA ARG A 128 -3.03 -10.05 5.97
C ARG A 128 -1.99 -10.08 7.08
N TRP A 129 -1.45 -8.91 7.44
CA TRP A 129 -0.39 -8.81 8.43
C TRP A 129 -0.79 -8.25 9.79
#